data_AF-A0A1B0DMB7-F1
#
_entry.id   AF-A0A1B0DMB7-F1
#
_cell.length_a   1.000
_cell.length_b   1.000
_cell.length_c   1.000
_cell.angle_alpha   90.00
_cell.angle_beta   90.00
_cell.angle_gamma   90.00
#
_symmetry.space_group_name_H-M   'P 1'
#
loop_
_entity.id
_entity.type
_entity.pdbx_description
1 polymer ?
#
loop_
_entity_poly.entity_id
_entity_poly.type
_entity_poly.pdbx_seq_one_letter_code
_entity_poly.pdbx_strand_id
1 'polypeptide(L)'
;MLIHSFHNIYHTFATGGSDGFVNIWDGFNKKRLCQFHHYDTSIAALAFSHDGSTLAIACSYLDELEKVPDPQPEPTIYVRYDPVRVATGSLDNRVMLFDLNTQDEKVIGTHDNAVKCVEYAGKINAILTGSWDKTIKLWDTRDDQCVGTYEQSNGKVYAMALIDEKIAVATSDRKVLIWDLRNMGQFLMRRESSLKYQTRAIKIFPNKEGYVMSSIEGRVAVEYFDTDPEVQKKKFAFKFLTHLES
;
A
#
# COMPACT_ATOMS: atom_id res chain seq x y z
N MET A 1 5.92 15.46 -11.41
CA MET A 1 5.08 14.54 -12.24
C MET A 1 3.63 14.65 -11.77
N LEU A 2 2.60 14.49 -12.63
CA LEU A 2 1.19 14.52 -12.18
C LEU A 2 0.67 13.12 -11.89
N ILE A 3 0.25 12.89 -10.64
CA ILE A 3 -0.25 11.62 -10.13
C ILE A 3 -1.73 11.76 -9.77
N HIS A 4 -2.52 10.70 -9.94
CA HIS A 4 -3.96 10.72 -9.71
C HIS A 4 -4.46 9.45 -9.02
N SER A 5 -5.59 9.57 -8.32
CA SER A 5 -6.32 8.44 -7.74
C SER A 5 -7.83 8.67 -7.88
N PHE A 6 -8.60 7.61 -8.13
CA PHE A 6 -10.05 7.66 -8.28
C PHE A 6 -10.74 7.19 -7.01
N HIS A 7 -11.81 7.88 -6.62
CA HIS A 7 -12.67 7.50 -5.51
C HIS A 7 -13.64 6.40 -5.99
N ASN A 8 -13.82 5.32 -5.21
CA ASN A 8 -14.56 4.14 -5.69
C ASN A 8 -16.09 4.28 -5.70
N ILE A 9 -16.67 5.09 -4.79
CA ILE A 9 -18.14 5.24 -4.68
C ILE A 9 -18.64 6.51 -5.39
N TYR A 10 -18.15 7.69 -5.02
CA TYR A 10 -18.43 8.95 -5.72
C TYR A 10 -17.51 9.13 -6.93
N HIS A 11 -18.00 9.77 -7.99
CA HIS A 11 -17.26 10.02 -9.24
C HIS A 11 -16.26 11.19 -9.13
N THR A 12 -15.54 11.24 -8.02
CA THR A 12 -14.48 12.22 -7.74
C THR A 12 -13.10 11.59 -7.92
N PHE A 13 -12.10 12.43 -8.13
CA PHE A 13 -10.71 12.00 -8.20
C PHE A 13 -9.78 13.05 -7.61
N ALA A 14 -8.64 12.60 -7.12
CA ALA A 14 -7.59 13.43 -6.56
C ALA A 14 -6.42 13.51 -7.52
N THR A 15 -5.77 14.68 -7.61
CA THR A 15 -4.53 14.87 -8.37
C THR A 15 -3.47 15.53 -7.49
N GLY A 16 -2.27 14.98 -7.49
CA GLY A 16 -1.08 15.52 -6.81
C GLY A 16 -0.08 16.02 -7.84
N GLY A 17 0.47 17.21 -7.60
CA GLY A 17 1.49 17.82 -8.45
C GLY A 17 2.87 17.88 -7.80
N SER A 18 3.84 18.33 -8.60
CA SER A 18 5.18 18.69 -8.13
C SER A 18 5.25 20.09 -7.49
N ASP A 19 4.12 20.79 -7.48
CA ASP A 19 3.85 22.08 -6.83
C ASP A 19 3.42 21.92 -5.36
N GLY A 20 3.63 20.74 -4.76
CA GLY A 20 3.25 20.45 -3.38
C GLY A 20 1.73 20.41 -3.14
N PHE A 21 0.87 20.52 -4.16
CA PHE A 21 -0.58 20.60 -3.98
C PHE A 21 -1.32 19.31 -4.32
N VAL A 22 -2.33 19.00 -3.49
CA VAL A 22 -3.37 18.01 -3.80
C VAL A 22 -4.69 18.72 -4.09
N ASN A 23 -5.32 18.36 -5.21
CA ASN A 23 -6.58 18.93 -5.69
C ASN A 23 -7.62 17.82 -5.85
N ILE A 24 -8.86 18.06 -5.40
CA ILE A 24 -9.98 17.12 -5.55
C ILE A 24 -10.94 17.66 -6.62
N TRP A 25 -11.39 16.78 -7.51
CA TRP A 25 -12.16 17.11 -8.70
C TRP A 25 -13.46 16.30 -8.78
N ASP A 26 -14.49 16.93 -9.33
CA ASP A 26 -15.71 16.27 -9.82
C ASP A 26 -15.52 15.90 -11.29
N GLY A 27 -15.60 14.60 -11.62
CA GLY A 27 -15.41 14.10 -12.97
C GLY A 27 -16.57 14.38 -13.93
N PHE A 28 -17.79 14.56 -13.43
CA PHE A 28 -18.97 14.87 -14.25
C PHE A 28 -19.07 16.37 -14.54
N ASN A 29 -18.97 17.19 -13.48
CA ASN A 29 -19.05 18.65 -13.59
C ASN A 29 -17.72 19.30 -14.02
N LYS A 30 -16.65 18.50 -14.19
CA LYS A 30 -15.30 18.92 -14.62
C LYS A 30 -14.73 20.08 -13.81
N LYS A 31 -15.04 20.11 -12.51
CA LYS A 31 -14.77 21.24 -11.61
C LYS A 31 -13.92 20.80 -10.44
N ARG A 32 -12.94 21.62 -10.06
CA ARG A 32 -12.23 21.45 -8.78
C ARG A 32 -13.19 21.72 -7.62
N LEU A 33 -13.36 20.73 -6.75
CA LEU A 33 -14.18 20.81 -5.55
C LEU A 33 -13.42 21.52 -4.42
N CYS A 34 -12.17 21.12 -4.18
CA CYS A 34 -11.27 21.76 -3.24
C CYS A 34 -9.79 21.57 -3.60
N GLN A 35 -8.93 22.35 -2.96
CA GLN A 35 -7.48 22.22 -2.95
C GLN A 35 -7.05 22.11 -1.49
N PHE A 36 -6.14 21.19 -1.17
CA PHE A 36 -5.60 21.04 0.18
C PHE A 36 -4.47 22.04 0.43
N HIS A 37 -3.94 22.06 1.65
CA HIS A 37 -2.74 22.85 1.95
C HIS A 37 -1.54 22.40 1.11
N HIS A 38 -0.55 23.28 0.98
CA HIS A 38 0.72 22.96 0.35
C HIS A 38 1.52 21.98 1.24
N TYR A 39 2.08 20.95 0.64
CA TYR A 39 3.00 20.00 1.27
C TYR A 39 4.45 20.33 0.86
N ASP A 40 5.41 20.12 1.75
CA ASP A 40 6.78 20.64 1.59
C ASP A 40 7.60 20.00 0.46
N THR A 41 7.11 18.92 -0.16
CA THR A 41 7.76 18.23 -1.30
C THR A 41 6.73 17.72 -2.33
N SER A 42 7.23 17.35 -3.52
CA SER A 42 6.45 16.81 -4.65
C SER A 42 5.56 15.62 -4.23
N ILE A 43 4.31 15.58 -4.68
CA ILE A 43 3.37 14.51 -4.35
C ILE A 43 3.71 13.26 -5.18
N ALA A 44 4.30 12.26 -4.53
CA ALA A 44 4.86 11.06 -5.17
C ALA A 44 3.89 9.86 -5.25
N ALA A 45 2.83 9.83 -4.43
CA ALA A 45 1.72 8.88 -4.60
C ALA A 45 0.39 9.42 -4.03
N LEU A 46 -0.72 8.98 -4.62
CA LEU A 46 -2.09 9.17 -4.12
C LEU A 46 -2.85 7.84 -4.16
N ALA A 47 -3.62 7.53 -3.11
CA ALA A 47 -4.48 6.35 -3.07
C ALA A 47 -5.75 6.60 -2.24
N PHE A 48 -6.93 6.50 -2.85
CA PHE A 48 -8.19 6.42 -2.09
C PHE A 48 -8.33 5.08 -1.37
N SER A 49 -9.03 5.10 -0.23
CA SER A 49 -9.48 3.90 0.49
C SER A 49 -10.49 3.08 -0.33
N HIS A 50 -10.78 1.84 0.06
CA HIS A 50 -11.66 0.97 -0.72
C HIS A 50 -13.09 1.53 -0.84
N ASP A 51 -13.63 2.08 0.25
CA ASP A 51 -14.88 2.83 0.33
C ASP A 51 -14.77 4.28 -0.20
N GLY A 52 -13.56 4.76 -0.47
CA GLY A 52 -13.25 6.13 -0.90
C GLY A 52 -13.29 7.19 0.18
N SER A 53 -13.74 6.85 1.41
CA SER A 53 -13.89 7.78 2.53
C SER A 53 -12.63 8.57 2.87
N THR A 54 -11.44 8.06 2.50
CA THR A 54 -10.17 8.71 2.78
C THR A 54 -9.18 8.63 1.62
N LEU A 55 -8.21 9.55 1.58
CA LEU A 55 -7.13 9.64 0.61
C LEU A 55 -5.76 9.63 1.32
N ALA A 56 -4.94 8.63 1.03
CA ALA A 56 -3.54 8.60 1.43
C ALA A 56 -2.68 9.44 0.45
N ILE A 57 -1.71 10.17 1.00
CA ILE A 57 -0.85 11.11 0.27
C ILE A 57 0.60 10.83 0.69
N ALA A 58 1.44 10.41 -0.26
CA ALA A 58 2.87 10.28 -0.04
C ALA A 58 3.60 11.42 -0.73
N CYS A 59 4.40 12.16 0.02
CA CYS A 59 5.25 13.23 -0.49
C CYS A 59 6.69 12.70 -0.56
N SER A 60 7.44 13.08 -1.58
CA SER A 60 8.85 12.71 -1.69
C SER A 60 9.60 13.73 -2.52
N TYR A 61 10.82 14.03 -2.09
CA TYR A 61 11.81 14.64 -2.98
C TYR A 61 12.26 13.60 -4.01
N LEU A 62 11.54 13.54 -5.14
CA LEU A 62 12.12 13.08 -6.40
C LEU A 62 12.99 14.21 -6.96
N ASP A 63 13.98 13.88 -7.80
CA ASP A 63 14.94 14.83 -8.38
C ASP A 63 14.32 15.77 -9.43
N GLU A 64 13.37 16.61 -9.00
CA GLU A 64 12.68 17.64 -9.81
C GLU A 64 13.17 19.07 -9.48
N LEU A 65 14.20 19.21 -8.62
CA LEU A 65 14.80 20.48 -8.19
C LEU A 65 16.33 20.43 -8.31
N GLU A 66 16.92 21.39 -9.05
CA GLU A 66 18.38 21.49 -9.32
C GLU A 66 19.25 21.74 -8.07
N LYS A 67 18.63 22.05 -6.93
CA LYS A 67 19.31 22.23 -5.64
C LYS A 67 18.58 21.48 -4.55
N VAL A 68 19.25 20.48 -3.99
CA VAL A 68 18.86 19.78 -2.77
C VAL A 68 18.71 20.80 -1.62
N PRO A 69 17.58 20.85 -0.90
CA PRO A 69 17.42 21.65 0.30
C PRO A 69 18.41 21.26 1.39
N ASP A 70 18.87 22.24 2.16
CA ASP A 70 19.71 22.06 3.34
C ASP A 70 19.03 22.75 4.54
N PRO A 71 18.59 22.01 5.58
CA PRO A 71 18.65 20.56 5.72
C PRO A 71 17.74 19.82 4.74
N GLN A 72 18.07 18.55 4.47
CA GLN A 72 17.22 17.66 3.67
C GLN A 72 15.94 17.32 4.46
N PRO A 73 14.73 17.48 3.88
CA PRO A 73 13.49 17.05 4.52
C PRO A 73 13.38 15.52 4.52
N GLU A 74 12.98 14.95 5.65
CA GLU A 74 12.81 13.50 5.76
C GLU A 74 11.63 12.99 4.91
N PRO A 75 11.73 11.82 4.24
CA PRO A 75 10.71 11.30 3.33
C PRO A 75 9.49 10.73 4.08
N THR A 76 8.56 11.60 4.45
CA THR A 76 7.39 11.26 5.29
C THR A 76 6.19 10.75 4.49
N ILE A 77 5.58 9.66 4.95
CA ILE A 77 4.37 9.05 4.36
C ILE A 77 3.16 9.33 5.25
N TYR A 78 2.14 10.02 4.71
CA TYR A 78 0.91 10.34 5.44
C TYR A 78 -0.24 9.41 5.00
N VAL A 79 -0.57 8.43 5.86
CA VAL A 79 -1.73 7.55 5.71
C VAL A 79 -2.91 8.10 6.52
N ARG A 80 -4.11 7.90 6.00
CA ARG A 80 -5.43 8.10 6.61
C ARG A 80 -6.40 7.23 5.78
N TYR A 81 -7.41 6.54 6.30
CA TYR A 81 -7.59 5.93 7.62
C TYR A 81 -8.37 4.62 7.39
N ASP A 82 -8.10 3.47 8.01
CA ASP A 82 -7.18 3.10 9.10
C ASP A 82 -7.62 3.38 10.56
N PRO A 83 -8.86 3.91 10.81
CA PRO A 83 -9.97 6.46 12.03
C PRO A 83 -9.31 7.58 12.91
N VAL A 84 -8.97 7.32 14.18
CA VAL A 84 -8.45 8.32 15.16
C VAL A 84 -6.91 8.35 15.25
N ARG A 85 -6.24 7.29 14.79
CA ARG A 85 -4.78 7.15 14.77
C ARG A 85 -4.29 6.72 13.36
N VAL A 86 -3.00 6.61 13.13
CA VAL A 86 -2.44 6.29 11.80
C VAL A 86 -1.23 5.39 11.95
N ALA A 87 -1.23 4.25 11.26
CA ALA A 87 -0.06 3.38 11.18
C ALA A 87 0.88 3.77 10.02
N THR A 88 2.17 3.96 10.32
CA THR A 88 3.23 4.12 9.30
C THR A 88 4.34 3.09 9.47
N GLY A 89 5.05 2.81 8.38
CA GLY A 89 6.21 1.91 8.35
C GLY A 89 7.33 2.59 7.57
N SER A 90 8.54 2.58 8.14
CA SER A 90 9.65 3.43 7.71
C SER A 90 10.88 2.64 7.23
N LEU A 91 11.76 3.33 6.51
CA LEU A 91 13.05 2.83 6.05
C LEU A 91 14.09 2.70 7.18
N ASP A 92 13.89 3.36 8.33
CA ASP A 92 14.67 3.18 9.56
C ASP A 92 14.24 1.94 10.38
N ASN A 93 13.43 1.07 9.76
CA ASN A 93 12.85 -0.15 10.31
C ASN A 93 11.76 0.05 11.38
N ARG A 94 11.34 1.29 11.70
CA ARG A 94 10.28 1.54 12.70
C ARG A 94 8.88 1.32 12.14
N VAL A 95 7.98 0.95 13.06
CA VAL A 95 6.53 1.05 12.90
C VAL A 95 6.03 2.09 13.90
N MET A 96 5.35 3.12 13.41
CA MET A 96 4.85 4.22 14.21
C MET A 96 3.32 4.31 14.14
N LEU A 97 2.73 4.80 15.21
CA LEU A 97 1.32 5.11 15.38
C LEU A 97 1.20 6.58 15.74
N PHE A 98 0.49 7.37 14.93
CA PHE A 98 0.29 8.81 15.13
C PHE A 98 -1.18 9.11 15.45
N ASP A 99 -1.47 9.85 16.52
CA ASP A 99 -2.83 10.24 16.91
C ASP A 99 -3.27 11.55 16.24
N LEU A 100 -4.47 11.55 15.66
CA LEU A 100 -4.97 12.67 14.87
C LEU A 100 -5.62 13.78 15.70
N ASN A 101 -6.05 13.46 16.91
CA ASN A 101 -6.71 14.39 17.82
C ASN A 101 -5.70 15.08 18.73
N THR A 102 -4.69 14.35 19.21
CA THR A 102 -3.64 14.91 20.09
C THR A 102 -2.38 15.35 19.36
N GLN A 103 -2.16 14.85 18.13
CA GLN A 103 -0.91 15.02 17.36
C GLN A 103 0.31 14.31 17.99
N ASP A 104 0.08 13.36 18.91
CA ASP A 104 1.14 12.53 19.49
C ASP A 104 1.63 11.47 18.50
N GLU A 105 2.95 11.29 18.41
CA GLU A 105 3.56 10.11 17.78
C GLU A 105 4.01 9.06 18.80
N LYS A 106 3.91 7.78 18.42
CA LYS A 106 4.38 6.65 19.21
C LYS A 106 5.03 5.59 18.34
N VAL A 107 6.24 5.17 18.66
CA VAL A 107 6.82 3.94 18.09
C VAL A 107 6.11 2.74 18.72
N ILE A 108 5.37 1.96 17.94
CA ILE A 108 4.71 0.73 18.42
C ILE A 108 5.59 -0.52 18.23
N GLY A 109 6.69 -0.40 17.48
CA GLY A 109 7.75 -1.39 17.46
C GLY A 109 8.68 -1.25 16.26
N THR A 110 9.49 -2.30 16.03
CA THR A 110 10.51 -2.33 14.99
C THR A 110 10.54 -3.66 14.24
N HIS A 111 11.11 -3.58 13.04
CA HIS A 111 11.57 -4.70 12.23
C HIS A 111 13.11 -4.74 12.20
N ASP A 112 13.69 -5.82 11.67
CA ASP A 112 15.15 -5.93 11.48
C ASP A 112 15.61 -5.33 10.13
N ASN A 113 14.65 -4.80 9.34
CA ASN A 113 14.88 -4.11 8.08
C ASN A 113 13.69 -3.21 7.71
N ALA A 114 13.86 -2.44 6.64
CA ALA A 114 12.89 -1.44 6.19
C ALA A 114 11.47 -2.00 6.03
N VAL A 115 10.49 -1.31 6.63
CA VAL A 115 9.09 -1.68 6.58
C VAL A 115 8.50 -1.22 5.26
N LYS A 116 8.11 -2.15 4.40
CA LYS A 116 7.74 -1.86 3.01
C LYS A 116 6.24 -1.67 2.81
N CYS A 117 5.40 -2.21 3.70
CA CYS A 117 3.95 -2.14 3.59
C CYS A 117 3.28 -2.23 4.96
N VAL A 118 2.11 -1.58 5.07
CA VAL A 118 1.26 -1.51 6.25
C VAL A 118 -0.19 -1.68 5.79
N GLU A 119 -0.97 -2.50 6.49
CA GLU A 119 -2.41 -2.70 6.25
C GLU A 119 -3.14 -2.78 7.61
N TYR A 120 -4.33 -2.18 7.73
CA TYR A 120 -5.10 -2.15 8.97
C TYR A 120 -6.22 -3.21 8.99
N ALA A 121 -6.21 -4.06 10.01
CA ALA A 121 -7.14 -5.16 10.20
C ALA A 121 -8.30 -4.80 11.14
N GLY A 122 -9.21 -3.95 10.66
CA GLY A 122 -10.32 -3.40 11.46
C GLY A 122 -11.22 -4.41 12.17
N LYS A 123 -11.33 -5.67 11.69
CA LYS A 123 -12.08 -6.74 12.40
C LYS A 123 -11.49 -7.11 13.77
N ILE A 124 -10.19 -6.89 13.97
CA ILE A 124 -9.46 -7.22 15.20
C ILE A 124 -8.73 -6.01 15.79
N ASN A 125 -8.92 -4.81 15.23
CA ASN A 125 -8.30 -3.55 15.65
C ASN A 125 -6.74 -3.60 15.71
N ALA A 126 -6.14 -4.32 14.77
CA ALA A 126 -4.70 -4.58 14.72
C ALA A 126 -4.08 -4.08 13.40
N ILE A 127 -2.77 -3.86 13.42
CA ILE A 127 -1.96 -3.42 12.27
C ILE A 127 -1.10 -4.58 11.79
N LEU A 128 -1.08 -4.83 10.48
CA LEU A 128 -0.14 -5.73 9.82
C LEU A 128 0.96 -4.91 9.14
N THR A 129 2.22 -5.28 9.38
CA THR A 129 3.38 -4.69 8.68
C THR A 129 4.22 -5.76 8.01
N GLY A 130 4.65 -5.52 6.78
CA GLY A 130 5.52 -6.42 6.01
C GLY A 130 6.84 -5.77 5.63
N SER A 131 7.96 -6.45 5.93
CA SER A 131 9.31 -5.88 5.86
C SER A 131 10.28 -6.64 4.96
N TRP A 132 11.39 -5.98 4.65
CA TRP A 132 12.57 -6.54 4.03
C TRP A 132 13.41 -7.46 4.93
N ASP A 133 13.06 -7.60 6.22
CA ASP A 133 13.56 -8.66 7.10
C ASP A 133 12.94 -10.04 6.78
N LYS A 134 12.04 -10.09 5.78
CA LYS A 134 11.23 -11.25 5.37
C LYS A 134 10.14 -11.63 6.37
N THR A 135 9.78 -10.78 7.33
CA THR A 135 8.69 -11.04 8.27
C THR A 135 7.44 -10.23 7.95
N ILE A 136 6.31 -10.73 8.42
CA ILE A 136 5.12 -9.93 8.69
C ILE A 136 4.97 -9.85 10.21
N LYS A 137 4.72 -8.66 10.75
CA LYS A 137 4.41 -8.45 12.17
C LYS A 137 2.97 -8.00 12.34
N LEU A 138 2.36 -8.42 13.44
CA LEU A 138 1.02 -8.03 13.87
C LEU A 138 1.13 -7.23 15.17
N TRP A 139 0.47 -6.08 15.23
CA TRP A 139 0.49 -5.17 16.38
C TRP A 139 -0.95 -4.88 16.83
N ASP A 140 -1.24 -5.02 18.11
CA ASP A 140 -2.49 -4.49 18.68
C ASP A 140 -2.31 -2.97 18.87
N THR A 141 -3.34 -2.17 18.60
CA THR A 141 -3.26 -0.72 18.85
C THR A 141 -3.46 -0.33 20.33
N ARG A 142 -3.72 -1.33 21.19
CA ARG A 142 -4.01 -1.19 22.62
C ARG A 142 -2.89 -1.73 23.53
N ASP A 143 -1.91 -2.42 22.97
CA ASP A 143 -0.77 -3.01 23.67
C ASP A 143 0.52 -2.54 22.99
N ASP A 144 1.60 -2.42 23.76
CA ASP A 144 2.89 -1.91 23.30
C ASP A 144 3.83 -3.05 22.86
N GLN A 145 3.26 -4.21 22.54
CA GLN A 145 3.96 -5.45 22.20
C GLN A 145 3.56 -5.99 20.83
N CYS A 146 4.52 -6.65 20.17
CA CYS A 146 4.27 -7.37 18.93
C CYS A 146 3.46 -8.64 19.21
N VAL A 147 2.23 -8.72 18.69
CA VAL A 147 1.30 -9.85 18.89
C VAL A 147 1.83 -11.13 18.22
N GLY A 148 2.56 -10.98 17.11
CA GLY A 148 3.20 -12.09 16.42
C GLY A 148 4.13 -11.63 15.30
N THR A 149 5.20 -12.40 15.08
CA THR A 149 6.12 -12.25 13.95
C THR A 149 6.07 -13.53 13.11
N TYR A 150 5.81 -13.39 11.81
CA TYR A 150 5.52 -14.50 10.90
C TYR A 150 6.50 -14.49 9.72
N GLU A 151 7.46 -15.43 9.70
CA GLU A 151 8.50 -15.48 8.67
C GLU A 151 7.95 -15.90 7.29
N GLN A 152 8.24 -15.08 6.29
CA GLN A 152 8.01 -15.32 4.88
C GLN A 152 9.27 -15.94 4.29
N SER A 153 9.43 -17.27 4.43
CA SER A 153 10.62 -18.03 3.96
C SER A 153 10.84 -18.04 2.44
N ASN A 154 10.14 -17.19 1.69
CA ASN A 154 10.30 -16.92 0.26
C ASN A 154 10.67 -15.44 -0.02
N GLY A 155 11.44 -14.83 0.88
CA GLY A 155 12.16 -13.58 0.62
C GLY A 155 11.50 -12.31 1.15
N LYS A 156 12.04 -11.15 0.74
CA LYS A 156 11.61 -9.82 1.23
C LYS A 156 10.16 -9.56 0.86
N VAL A 157 9.37 -8.95 1.76
CA VAL A 157 8.03 -8.48 1.41
C VAL A 157 8.13 -7.21 0.56
N TYR A 158 7.51 -7.22 -0.63
CA TYR A 158 7.50 -6.07 -1.55
C TYR A 158 6.14 -5.38 -1.64
N ALA A 159 5.06 -6.16 -1.57
CA ALA A 159 3.70 -5.63 -1.46
C ALA A 159 2.84 -6.58 -0.63
N MET A 160 1.87 -6.02 0.07
CA MET A 160 0.86 -6.75 0.85
C MET A 160 -0.50 -6.15 0.54
N ALA A 161 -1.55 -6.96 0.71
CA ALA A 161 -2.94 -6.52 0.69
C ALA A 161 -3.76 -7.36 1.66
N LEU A 162 -4.69 -6.72 2.37
CA LEU A 162 -5.66 -7.37 3.25
C LEU A 162 -7.08 -7.17 2.68
N ILE A 163 -7.93 -8.18 2.81
CA ILE A 163 -9.38 -7.99 2.83
C ILE A 163 -10.01 -8.90 3.89
N ASP A 164 -10.73 -8.31 4.84
CA ASP A 164 -11.31 -8.97 6.01
C ASP A 164 -10.33 -9.80 6.85
N GLU A 165 -10.15 -11.07 6.48
CA GLU A 165 -9.26 -12.04 7.12
C GLU A 165 -8.21 -12.63 6.15
N LYS A 166 -8.33 -12.37 4.84
CA LYS A 166 -7.45 -12.93 3.82
C LYS A 166 -6.35 -11.92 3.47
N ILE A 167 -5.10 -12.33 3.63
CA ILE A 167 -3.92 -11.51 3.30
C ILE A 167 -3.26 -12.10 2.04
N ALA A 168 -2.84 -11.25 1.10
CA ALA A 168 -2.03 -11.62 -0.05
C ALA A 168 -0.68 -10.87 0.00
N VAL A 169 0.41 -11.63 -0.01
CA VAL A 169 1.77 -11.13 0.25
C VAL A 169 2.65 -11.47 -0.95
N ALA A 170 3.19 -10.45 -1.61
CA ALA A 170 4.08 -10.62 -2.75
C ALA A 170 5.54 -10.43 -2.33
N THR A 171 6.38 -11.43 -2.61
CA THR A 171 7.77 -11.50 -2.14
C THR A 171 8.82 -11.30 -3.23
N SER A 172 10.07 -11.06 -2.83
CA SER A 172 11.21 -10.94 -3.75
C SER A 172 11.40 -12.14 -4.67
N ASP A 173 11.09 -13.34 -4.19
CA ASP A 173 11.36 -14.61 -4.87
C ASP A 173 10.27 -14.93 -5.91
N ARG A 174 9.50 -13.91 -6.31
CA ARG A 174 8.35 -13.96 -7.24
C ARG A 174 7.27 -14.95 -6.79
N LYS A 175 7.11 -15.14 -5.47
CA LYS A 175 6.00 -15.90 -4.89
C LYS A 175 4.92 -14.97 -4.36
N VAL A 176 3.69 -15.45 -4.38
CA VAL A 176 2.55 -14.84 -3.68
C VAL A 176 2.10 -15.82 -2.60
N LEU A 177 2.19 -15.40 -1.34
CA LEU A 177 1.77 -16.16 -0.16
C LEU A 177 0.42 -15.63 0.30
N ILE A 178 -0.55 -16.53 0.44
CA ILE A 178 -1.91 -16.21 0.90
C ILE A 178 -2.06 -16.73 2.33
N TRP A 179 -2.40 -15.85 3.26
CA TRP A 179 -2.55 -16.17 4.69
C TRP A 179 -4.00 -15.93 5.16
N ASP A 180 -4.37 -16.62 6.24
CA ASP A 180 -5.57 -16.31 7.03
C ASP A 180 -5.12 -15.64 8.33
N LEU A 181 -5.60 -14.42 8.56
CA LEU A 181 -5.35 -13.65 9.78
C LEU A 181 -5.83 -14.38 11.05
N ARG A 182 -6.79 -15.30 10.92
CA ARG A 182 -7.30 -16.16 12.00
C ARG A 182 -6.36 -17.33 12.32
N ASN A 183 -5.45 -17.68 11.42
CA ASN A 183 -4.48 -18.77 11.57
C ASN A 183 -3.16 -18.43 10.87
N MET A 184 -2.43 -17.46 11.43
CA MET A 184 -1.11 -17.04 10.95
C MET A 184 0.03 -18.04 11.25
N GLY A 185 -0.27 -19.28 11.67
CA GLY A 185 0.74 -20.31 11.90
C GLY A 185 1.41 -20.84 10.62
N GLN A 186 0.72 -20.75 9.49
CA GLN A 186 1.24 -21.09 8.15
C GLN A 186 0.42 -20.39 7.06
N PHE A 187 1.00 -20.20 5.87
CA PHE A 187 0.23 -19.72 4.72
C PHE A 187 -0.80 -20.78 4.28
N LEU A 188 -1.98 -20.34 3.87
CA LEU A 188 -3.00 -21.20 3.24
C LEU A 188 -2.54 -21.72 1.88
N MET A 189 -1.92 -20.85 1.09
CA MET A 189 -1.47 -21.16 -0.27
C MET A 189 -0.19 -20.40 -0.64
N ARG A 190 0.67 -21.04 -1.42
CA ARG A 190 1.83 -20.43 -2.07
C ARG A 190 1.68 -20.57 -3.59
N ARG A 191 1.85 -19.46 -4.31
CA ARG A 191 1.69 -19.39 -5.76
C ARG A 191 2.92 -18.75 -6.39
N GLU A 192 3.21 -19.05 -7.65
CA GLU A 192 4.21 -18.31 -8.41
C GLU A 192 3.54 -17.16 -9.16
N SER A 193 4.16 -15.98 -9.09
CA SER A 193 3.76 -14.78 -9.81
C SER A 193 3.73 -15.03 -11.32
N SER A 194 2.60 -14.70 -11.96
CA SER A 194 2.52 -14.64 -13.44
C SER A 194 3.39 -13.53 -14.05
N LEU A 195 3.97 -12.64 -13.23
CA LEU A 195 4.85 -11.56 -13.66
C LEU A 195 6.34 -11.97 -13.57
N LYS A 196 7.10 -11.68 -14.64
CA LYS A 196 8.53 -12.03 -14.77
C LYS A 196 9.42 -11.23 -13.81
N TYR A 197 9.09 -9.96 -13.57
CA TYR A 197 9.84 -9.03 -12.72
C TYR A 197 9.17 -8.83 -11.36
N GLN A 198 9.88 -8.17 -10.45
CA GLN A 198 9.44 -7.91 -9.07
C GLN A 198 8.06 -7.23 -9.02
N THR A 199 7.23 -7.67 -8.08
CA THR A 199 5.91 -7.10 -7.79
C THR A 199 6.07 -5.72 -7.16
N ARG A 200 5.44 -4.69 -7.75
CA ARG A 200 5.40 -3.31 -7.25
C ARG A 200 4.20 -3.05 -6.35
N ALA A 201 3.05 -3.66 -6.64
CA ALA A 201 1.85 -3.59 -5.82
C ALA A 201 0.99 -4.86 -5.97
N ILE A 202 0.15 -5.13 -4.97
CA ILE A 202 -0.90 -6.15 -4.99
C ILE A 202 -2.14 -5.57 -4.30
N LYS A 203 -3.35 -5.88 -4.78
CA LYS A 203 -4.61 -5.64 -4.07
C LYS A 203 -5.60 -6.77 -4.35
N ILE A 204 -6.36 -7.16 -3.33
CA ILE A 204 -7.36 -8.23 -3.40
C ILE A 204 -8.67 -7.64 -3.95
N PHE A 205 -9.43 -8.42 -4.73
CA PHE A 205 -10.74 -8.02 -5.22
C PHE A 205 -11.75 -7.85 -4.06
N PRO A 206 -12.68 -6.88 -4.14
CA PRO A 206 -13.75 -6.70 -3.15
C PRO A 206 -14.62 -7.94 -2.93
N ASN A 207 -14.85 -8.73 -3.99
CA ASN A 207 -15.59 -9.99 -3.93
C ASN A 207 -14.80 -11.17 -3.34
N LYS A 208 -13.53 -10.96 -2.96
CA LYS A 208 -12.60 -11.96 -2.39
C LYS A 208 -12.29 -13.18 -3.29
N GLU A 209 -12.65 -13.16 -4.58
CA GLU A 209 -12.42 -14.26 -5.54
C GLU A 209 -10.98 -14.32 -6.07
N GLY A 210 -10.25 -13.20 -6.05
CA GLY A 210 -8.91 -13.09 -6.61
C GLY A 210 -8.19 -11.81 -6.20
N TYR A 211 -7.05 -11.55 -6.83
CA TYR A 211 -6.23 -10.36 -6.65
C TYR A 211 -5.66 -9.86 -7.98
N VAL A 212 -5.33 -8.57 -8.00
CA VAL A 212 -4.54 -7.91 -9.04
C VAL A 212 -3.15 -7.66 -8.48
N MET A 213 -2.12 -7.95 -9.27
CA MET A 213 -0.73 -7.60 -8.95
C MET A 213 -0.08 -6.87 -10.12
N SER A 214 0.80 -5.92 -9.83
CA SER A 214 1.57 -5.17 -10.83
C SER A 214 3.07 -5.34 -10.63
N SER A 215 3.86 -5.17 -11.68
CA SER A 215 5.33 -5.29 -11.65
C SER A 215 6.02 -3.97 -11.97
N ILE A 216 7.31 -3.90 -11.64
CA ILE A 216 8.17 -2.75 -11.96
C ILE A 216 8.26 -2.42 -13.46
N GLU A 217 7.97 -3.36 -14.37
CA GLU A 217 7.97 -3.14 -15.83
C GLU A 217 6.63 -2.61 -16.40
N GLY A 218 5.65 -2.29 -15.55
CA GLY A 218 4.33 -1.80 -16.00
C GLY A 218 3.38 -2.90 -16.48
N ARG A 219 3.67 -4.18 -16.22
CA ARG A 219 2.69 -5.27 -16.39
C ARG A 219 1.79 -5.42 -15.17
N VAL A 220 0.56 -5.84 -15.44
CA VAL A 220 -0.47 -6.21 -14.47
C VAL A 220 -0.93 -7.63 -14.75
N ALA A 221 -1.10 -8.44 -13.71
CA ALA A 221 -1.67 -9.78 -13.75
C ALA A 221 -2.90 -9.86 -12.84
N VAL A 222 -3.90 -10.62 -13.31
CA VAL A 222 -5.13 -10.94 -12.58
C VAL A 222 -5.11 -12.43 -12.24
N GLU A 223 -5.22 -12.76 -10.95
CA GLU A 223 -5.18 -14.14 -10.47
C GLU A 223 -6.28 -14.44 -9.45
N TYR A 224 -7.02 -15.52 -9.67
CA TYR A 224 -8.10 -15.97 -8.79
C TYR A 224 -7.59 -16.91 -7.69
N PHE A 225 -8.13 -16.85 -6.48
CA PHE A 225 -7.74 -17.72 -5.35
C PHE A 225 -8.19 -19.17 -5.53
N ASP A 226 -9.31 -19.38 -6.20
CA ASP A 226 -9.80 -20.71 -6.55
C ASP A 226 -8.71 -21.50 -7.28
N THR A 227 -8.78 -22.83 -7.18
CA THR A 227 -7.91 -23.78 -7.88
C THR A 227 -8.63 -24.50 -9.03
N ASP A 228 -9.95 -24.34 -9.17
CA ASP A 228 -10.74 -24.89 -10.28
C ASP A 228 -10.13 -24.51 -11.65
N PRO A 229 -9.85 -25.47 -12.54
CA PRO A 229 -9.27 -25.21 -13.87
C PRO A 229 -10.03 -24.18 -14.71
N GLU A 230 -11.37 -24.16 -14.67
CA GLU A 230 -12.20 -23.21 -15.42
C GLU A 230 -12.08 -21.78 -14.85
N VAL A 231 -11.79 -21.65 -13.56
CA VAL A 231 -11.43 -20.36 -12.95
C VAL A 231 -9.97 -20.01 -13.23
N GLN A 232 -9.05 -20.98 -13.30
CA GLN A 232 -7.65 -20.74 -13.68
C GLN A 232 -7.52 -20.25 -15.13
N LYS A 233 -8.37 -20.72 -16.05
CA LYS A 233 -8.43 -20.22 -17.44
C LYS A 233 -8.77 -18.72 -17.54
N LYS A 234 -9.39 -18.13 -16.51
CA LYS A 234 -9.72 -16.70 -16.47
C LYS A 234 -8.52 -15.82 -16.10
N LYS A 235 -7.37 -16.39 -15.72
CA LYS A 235 -6.15 -15.61 -15.46
C LYS A 235 -5.65 -14.94 -16.74
N PHE A 236 -5.24 -13.69 -16.62
CA PHE A 236 -4.57 -12.97 -17.71
C PHE A 236 -3.54 -11.98 -17.17
N ALA A 237 -2.55 -11.66 -18.00
CA ALA A 237 -1.56 -10.62 -17.73
C ALA A 237 -1.38 -9.75 -18.97
N PHE A 238 -1.30 -8.44 -18.75
CA PHE A 238 -1.22 -7.42 -19.80
C PHE A 238 -0.22 -6.34 -19.41
N LYS A 239 0.21 -5.51 -20.38
CA LYS A 239 1.12 -4.39 -20.14
C LYS A 239 0.40 -3.08 -20.39
N PHE A 240 0.50 -2.14 -19.45
CA PHE A 240 0.18 -0.75 -19.75
C PHE A 240 1.33 -0.14 -20.55
N LEU A 241 1.03 0.28 -21.78
CA LEU A 241 1.93 1.13 -22.56
C LEU A 241 1.67 2.58 -22.15
N THR A 242 2.55 3.15 -21.32
CA THR A 242 2.66 4.60 -21.20
C THR A 242 3.21 5.14 -22.51
N HIS A 243 2.38 5.82 -23.30
CA HIS A 243 2.84 6.54 -24.49
C HIS A 243 3.76 7.68 -24.07
N LEU A 244 5.06 7.43 -24.15
CA LEU A 244 6.16 8.40 -24.03
C LEU A 244 7.08 8.22 -25.24
N GLU A 245 6.50 8.37 -26.43
CA GLU A 245 7.21 8.57 -27.70
C GLU A 245 6.67 9.86 -28.32
N SER A 246 7.52 10.90 -28.32
CA SER A 246 7.34 12.20 -28.96
C SER A 246 8.70 12.84 -29.18
#